data_AF-U5H4M3-F1
#
_entry.id   AF-U5H4M3-F1
#
_cell.length_a   1.000
_cell.length_b   1.000
_cell.length_c   1.000
_cell.angle_alpha   90.00
_cell.angle_beta   90.00
_cell.angle_gamma   90.00
#
_symmetry.space_group_name_H-M   'P 1'
#
loop_
_entity.id
_entity.type
_entity.pdbx_description
1 polymer ?
#
loop_
_entity_poly.entity_id
_entity_poly.type
_entity_poly.pdbx_seq_one_letter_code
_entity_poly.pdbx_strand_id
1 'polypeptide(L)'
;MAAPTAEHLAQQLARVSSLPEELIQVVKTARLALRDDIQLRSIYGQSSSFWISFAQVWRNQAQLLARGDSTSELASTSRQAITSLAYFLLSICTNDQHNQRNAASKIEPHLRSVLLTASSLTNLENEQFTPMTRACCQALANLITGNEELATEVLKARLVLEKDDKLISRLFASQDSQTLEALLIFLLNVIHGSQERSTLLATWGDGPKVLDRMLVLIDSFTCDEEQVDGADPSAVKGKEAVFSLGYAIGEQLIENGAWAQAYENQRAMSGFVISASQTTLLKFLDGYLSEHFQSTPSPPSPAILSLPSSLTQLLASFTQELSTRDRSKDGRDANTLQGAVLAVTCLNSLGLHGTKGREAIAVGIGPTIALLAFANSLSTPTPQMPLPKLSPIAEDTSTSPTRTWIDPPAIGQIKRECVRFLSIASSDHFKAQEEIREKGGLVMVLGMCQIDDSNPTLREHALFAIRNLLKGNERNQALVAGLEPRYVVGRNGELRDLPAALRSDGRHTQDF
;
A
#
# COMPACT_ATOMS: atom_id res chain seq x y z
N MET A 1 50.14 -1.02 -0.87
CA MET A 1 50.44 -1.10 -2.32
C MET A 1 49.94 0.19 -2.95
N ALA A 2 50.72 0.81 -3.84
CA ALA A 2 50.25 2.01 -4.55
C ALA A 2 49.02 1.68 -5.42
N ALA A 3 48.03 2.58 -5.45
CA ALA A 3 46.86 2.41 -6.30
C ALA A 3 47.27 2.37 -7.78
N PRO A 4 46.70 1.46 -8.60
CA PRO A 4 47.01 1.42 -10.02
C PRO A 4 46.53 2.72 -10.70
N THR A 5 47.25 3.18 -11.72
CA THR A 5 46.74 4.26 -12.58
C THR A 5 45.51 3.77 -13.35
N ALA A 6 44.66 4.70 -13.81
CA ALA A 6 43.47 4.35 -14.59
C ALA A 6 43.82 3.47 -15.81
N GLU A 7 44.92 3.78 -16.50
CA GLU A 7 45.29 3.06 -17.72
C GLU A 7 45.89 1.70 -17.42
N HIS A 8 46.62 1.58 -16.30
CA HIS A 8 47.10 0.29 -15.83
C HIS A 8 45.94 -0.61 -15.41
N LEU A 9 44.95 -0.08 -14.70
CA LEU A 9 43.74 -0.80 -14.34
C LEU A 9 42.96 -1.23 -15.59
N ALA A 10 42.82 -0.34 -16.58
CA ALA A 10 42.18 -0.66 -17.85
C ALA A 10 42.88 -1.82 -18.59
N GLN A 11 44.20 -1.81 -18.64
CA GLN A 11 45.00 -2.88 -19.25
C GLN A 11 44.86 -4.20 -18.49
N GLN A 12 44.89 -4.16 -17.15
CA GLN A 12 44.69 -5.34 -16.32
C GLN A 12 43.30 -5.95 -16.55
N LEU A 13 42.24 -5.14 -16.50
CA LEU A 13 40.86 -5.56 -16.74
C LEU A 13 40.69 -6.20 -18.12
N ALA A 14 41.25 -5.61 -19.17
CA ALA A 14 41.19 -6.17 -20.52
C ALA A 14 41.84 -7.57 -20.59
N ARG A 15 43.03 -7.72 -19.98
CA ARG A 15 43.79 -8.98 -19.98
C ARG A 15 43.08 -10.10 -19.25
N VAL A 16 42.44 -9.82 -18.11
CA VAL A 16 41.80 -10.85 -17.26
C VAL A 16 40.29 -10.98 -17.52
N SER A 17 39.77 -10.39 -18.60
CA SER A 17 38.32 -10.28 -18.82
C SER A 17 37.56 -11.61 -18.88
N SER A 18 38.24 -12.70 -19.25
CA SER A 18 37.69 -14.05 -19.30
C SER A 18 38.23 -14.98 -18.20
N LEU A 19 38.96 -14.44 -17.21
CA LEU A 19 39.65 -15.21 -16.18
C LEU A 19 39.11 -14.80 -14.80
N PRO A 20 38.05 -15.48 -14.30
CA PRO A 20 37.31 -15.02 -13.12
C PRO A 20 38.14 -14.88 -11.84
N GLU A 21 39.07 -15.79 -11.57
CA GLU A 21 39.90 -15.76 -10.35
C GLU A 21 40.80 -14.53 -10.30
N GLU A 22 41.52 -14.26 -11.39
CA GLU A 22 42.42 -13.12 -11.49
C GLU A 22 41.64 -11.81 -11.51
N LEU A 23 40.46 -11.82 -12.13
CA LEU A 23 39.55 -10.68 -12.15
C LEU A 23 39.09 -10.29 -10.75
N ILE A 24 38.73 -11.27 -9.89
CA ILE A 24 38.37 -11.01 -8.50
C ILE A 24 39.50 -10.24 -7.80
N GLN A 25 40.75 -10.67 -8.00
CA GLN A 25 41.88 -10.05 -7.34
C GLN A 25 42.14 -8.63 -7.83
N VAL A 26 42.13 -8.40 -9.14
CA VAL A 26 42.30 -7.05 -9.74
C VAL A 26 41.22 -6.09 -9.23
N VAL A 27 39.96 -6.50 -9.28
CA VAL A 27 38.82 -5.67 -8.88
C VAL A 27 38.82 -5.41 -7.37
N LYS A 28 39.19 -6.40 -6.55
CA LYS A 28 39.30 -6.25 -5.08
C LYS A 28 40.39 -5.24 -4.72
N THR A 29 41.55 -5.30 -5.36
CA THR A 29 42.63 -4.33 -5.14
C THR A 29 42.19 -2.92 -5.54
N ALA A 30 41.55 -2.75 -6.71
CA ALA A 30 41.04 -1.45 -7.16
C ALA A 30 39.96 -0.90 -6.22
N ARG A 31 39.04 -1.75 -5.74
CA ARG A 31 37.99 -1.35 -4.79
C ARG A 31 38.57 -0.91 -3.45
N LEU A 32 39.58 -1.61 -2.93
CA LEU A 32 40.27 -1.21 -1.70
C LEU A 32 40.96 0.15 -1.89
N ALA A 33 41.58 0.39 -3.04
CA ALA A 33 42.15 1.69 -3.36
C ALA A 33 41.10 2.81 -3.36
N LEU A 34 39.90 2.60 -3.95
CA LEU A 34 38.79 3.56 -3.90
C LEU A 34 38.29 3.88 -2.48
N ARG A 35 38.44 2.93 -1.54
CA ARG A 35 38.09 3.14 -0.14
C ARG A 35 39.13 4.02 0.55
N ASP A 36 40.40 3.79 0.25
CA ASP A 36 41.51 4.48 0.89
C ASP A 36 41.74 5.89 0.28
N ASP A 37 41.37 6.09 -1.00
CA ASP A 37 41.40 7.40 -1.68
C ASP A 37 40.15 7.61 -2.55
N ILE A 38 39.28 8.51 -2.12
CA ILE A 38 38.02 8.84 -2.81
C ILE A 38 38.24 9.57 -4.15
N GLN A 39 39.37 10.25 -4.35
CA GLN A 39 39.67 10.97 -5.60
C GLN A 39 39.85 10.02 -6.78
N LEU A 40 40.23 8.77 -6.50
CA LEU A 40 40.36 7.73 -7.51
C LEU A 40 39.04 7.43 -8.24
N ARG A 41 37.87 7.73 -7.64
CA ARG A 41 36.58 7.60 -8.33
C ARG A 41 36.53 8.49 -9.57
N SER A 42 36.92 9.76 -9.42
CA SER A 42 36.96 10.71 -10.53
C SER A 42 38.09 10.37 -11.51
N ILE A 43 39.27 9.98 -11.02
CA ILE A 43 40.43 9.64 -11.85
C ILE A 43 40.13 8.43 -12.76
N TYR A 44 39.60 7.33 -12.20
CA TYR A 44 39.20 6.17 -12.99
C TYR A 44 38.00 6.51 -13.88
N GLY A 45 37.06 7.28 -13.35
CA GLY A 45 35.86 7.75 -14.02
C GLY A 45 36.08 8.54 -15.29
N GLN A 46 37.11 9.37 -15.34
CA GLN A 46 37.45 10.18 -16.52
C GLN A 46 38.13 9.37 -17.63
N SER A 47 38.66 8.18 -17.31
CA SER A 47 39.37 7.35 -18.29
C SER A 47 38.39 6.61 -19.20
N SER A 48 38.44 6.92 -20.50
CA SER A 48 37.65 6.21 -21.51
C SER A 48 38.11 4.76 -21.67
N SER A 49 39.41 4.50 -21.57
CA SER A 49 40.00 3.16 -21.66
C SER A 49 39.52 2.27 -20.52
N PHE A 50 39.43 2.81 -19.30
CA PHE A 50 38.87 2.12 -18.15
C PHE A 50 37.43 1.66 -18.41
N TRP A 51 36.53 2.55 -18.83
CA TRP A 51 35.13 2.17 -19.07
C TRP A 51 34.96 1.15 -20.20
N ILE A 52 35.80 1.21 -21.24
CA ILE A 52 35.78 0.22 -22.33
C ILE A 52 36.18 -1.16 -21.79
N SER A 53 37.31 -1.25 -21.08
CA SER A 53 37.76 -2.51 -20.47
C SER A 53 36.77 -3.03 -19.44
N PHE A 54 36.19 -2.16 -18.62
CA PHE A 54 35.22 -2.54 -17.61
C PHE A 54 33.92 -3.09 -18.22
N ALA A 55 33.42 -2.46 -19.29
CA ALA A 55 32.27 -2.97 -20.04
C ALA A 55 32.58 -4.32 -20.71
N GLN A 56 33.80 -4.50 -21.26
CA GLN A 56 34.24 -5.77 -21.83
C GLN A 56 34.25 -6.90 -20.79
N VAL A 57 34.75 -6.62 -19.59
CA VAL A 57 34.75 -7.59 -18.48
C VAL A 57 33.32 -7.98 -18.11
N TRP A 58 32.42 -7.01 -17.90
CA TRP A 58 31.02 -7.29 -17.60
C TRP A 58 30.34 -8.13 -18.69
N ARG A 59 30.59 -7.81 -19.96
CA ARG A 59 30.07 -8.57 -21.10
C ARG A 59 30.55 -10.02 -21.09
N ASN A 60 31.85 -10.23 -20.90
CA ASN A 60 32.45 -11.56 -20.92
C ASN A 60 31.92 -12.41 -19.76
N GLN A 61 31.84 -11.84 -18.55
CA GLN A 61 31.29 -12.54 -17.39
C GLN A 61 29.79 -12.82 -17.54
N ALA A 62 29.00 -11.90 -18.10
CA ALA A 62 27.59 -12.15 -18.41
C ALA A 62 27.41 -13.31 -19.41
N GLN A 63 28.25 -13.37 -20.45
CA GLN A 63 28.23 -14.46 -21.44
C GLN A 63 28.66 -15.80 -20.83
N LEU A 64 29.68 -15.81 -19.97
CA LEU A 64 30.10 -17.01 -19.24
C LEU A 64 28.99 -17.53 -18.34
N LEU A 65 28.34 -16.64 -17.59
CA LEU A 65 27.21 -16.98 -16.72
C LEU A 65 26.03 -17.57 -17.51
N ALA A 66 25.72 -17.01 -18.68
CA ALA A 66 24.60 -17.47 -19.51
C ALA A 66 24.85 -18.81 -20.22
N ARG A 67 26.12 -19.16 -20.48
CA ARG A 67 26.51 -20.41 -21.17
C ARG A 67 26.88 -21.54 -20.21
N GLY A 68 27.28 -21.19 -18.99
CA GLY A 68 27.84 -22.13 -18.03
C GLY A 68 26.80 -23.09 -17.48
N ASP A 69 27.22 -24.34 -17.28
CA ASP A 69 26.51 -25.25 -16.38
C ASP A 69 26.59 -24.69 -14.96
N SER A 70 25.42 -24.52 -14.32
CA SER A 70 25.27 -23.79 -13.05
C SER A 70 26.08 -24.42 -11.91
N THR A 71 26.39 -25.71 -12.01
CA THR A 71 27.15 -26.50 -11.05
C THR A 71 28.66 -26.54 -11.27
N SER A 72 29.17 -26.01 -12.39
CA SER A 72 30.62 -26.03 -12.67
C SER A 72 31.42 -25.09 -11.75
N GLU A 73 32.65 -25.47 -11.41
CA GLU A 73 33.56 -24.60 -10.64
C GLU A 73 33.78 -23.25 -11.34
N LEU A 74 33.92 -23.27 -12.68
CA LEU A 74 34.06 -22.05 -13.47
C LEU A 74 32.84 -21.12 -13.34
N ALA A 75 31.61 -21.67 -13.30
CA ALA A 75 30.40 -20.88 -13.07
C ALA A 75 30.36 -20.31 -11.65
N SER A 76 30.78 -21.08 -10.65
CA SER A 76 30.90 -20.62 -9.26
C SER A 76 31.85 -19.42 -9.15
N THR A 77 33.05 -19.53 -9.72
CA THR A 77 34.03 -18.44 -9.71
C THR A 77 33.57 -17.24 -10.54
N SER A 78 32.87 -17.46 -11.66
CA SER A 78 32.26 -16.36 -12.43
C SER A 78 31.21 -15.60 -11.62
N ARG A 79 30.35 -16.27 -10.83
CA ARG A 79 29.41 -15.62 -9.91
C ARG A 79 30.12 -14.77 -8.85
N GLN A 80 31.24 -15.25 -8.29
CA GLN A 80 32.06 -14.50 -7.34
C GLN A 80 32.73 -13.28 -7.99
N ALA A 81 33.19 -13.42 -9.24
CA ALA A 81 33.75 -12.33 -10.02
C ALA A 81 32.71 -11.24 -10.30
N ILE A 82 31.51 -11.62 -10.74
CA ILE A 82 30.39 -10.69 -10.95
C ILE A 82 30.00 -9.98 -9.65
N THR A 83 29.95 -10.70 -8.54
CA THR A 83 29.72 -10.11 -7.21
C THR A 83 30.76 -9.05 -6.89
N SER A 84 32.04 -9.33 -7.16
CA SER A 84 33.14 -8.37 -6.95
C SER A 84 33.03 -7.16 -7.88
N LEU A 85 32.65 -7.37 -9.14
CA LEU A 85 32.39 -6.30 -10.10
C LEU A 85 31.24 -5.40 -9.66
N ALA A 86 30.14 -5.98 -9.16
CA ALA A 86 28.98 -5.23 -8.70
C ALA A 86 29.35 -4.30 -7.52
N TYR A 87 30.13 -4.80 -6.56
CA TYR A 87 30.58 -3.96 -5.46
C TYR A 87 31.60 -2.88 -5.87
N PHE A 88 32.44 -3.16 -6.86
CA PHE A 88 33.34 -2.14 -7.41
C PHE A 88 32.56 -1.07 -8.18
N LEU A 89 31.56 -1.48 -8.98
CA LEU A 89 30.62 -0.58 -9.68
C LEU A 89 29.90 0.33 -8.68
N LEU A 90 29.40 -0.24 -7.58
CA LEU A 90 28.80 0.52 -6.49
C LEU A 90 29.79 1.55 -5.94
N SER A 91 31.02 1.13 -5.66
CA SER A 91 32.03 1.99 -5.03
C SER A 91 32.48 3.15 -5.95
N ILE A 92 32.60 2.91 -7.26
CA ILE A 92 33.04 3.93 -8.22
C ILE A 92 31.94 4.95 -8.55
N CYS A 93 30.67 4.55 -8.49
CA CYS A 93 29.52 5.44 -8.75
C CYS A 93 29.08 6.25 -7.52
N THR A 94 29.55 5.91 -6.32
CA THR A 94 29.09 6.55 -5.08
C THR A 94 29.43 8.04 -5.08
N ASN A 95 28.38 8.89 -5.02
CA ASN A 95 28.45 10.36 -5.05
C ASN A 95 29.20 10.93 -6.28
N ASP A 96 29.19 10.22 -7.42
CA ASP A 96 29.83 10.69 -8.66
C ASP A 96 28.88 10.54 -9.85
N GLN A 97 28.25 11.66 -10.24
CA GLN A 97 27.25 11.70 -11.31
C GLN A 97 27.83 11.37 -12.71
N HIS A 98 29.10 11.69 -12.94
CA HIS A 98 29.77 11.37 -14.21
C HIS A 98 29.92 9.84 -14.34
N ASN A 99 30.35 9.20 -13.26
CA ASN A 99 30.49 7.74 -13.23
C ASN A 99 29.16 7.03 -13.31
N GLN A 100 28.13 7.54 -12.65
CA GLN A 100 26.77 7.04 -12.77
C GLN A 100 26.27 7.06 -14.23
N ARG A 101 26.46 8.17 -14.97
CA ARG A 101 26.08 8.26 -16.39
C ARG A 101 26.89 7.30 -17.28
N ASN A 102 28.19 7.17 -17.05
CA ASN A 102 29.02 6.18 -17.77
C ASN A 102 28.57 4.74 -17.47
N ALA A 103 28.27 4.44 -16.22
CA ALA A 103 27.80 3.12 -15.81
C ALA A 103 26.42 2.79 -16.41
N ALA A 104 25.47 3.72 -16.37
CA ALA A 104 24.15 3.55 -16.97
C ALA A 104 24.23 3.29 -18.48
N SER A 105 25.12 3.98 -19.20
CA SER A 105 25.26 3.81 -20.65
C SER A 105 26.07 2.58 -21.06
N LYS A 106 27.14 2.25 -20.33
CA LYS A 106 28.14 1.23 -20.76
C LYS A 106 28.04 -0.08 -19.99
N ILE A 107 27.56 -0.06 -18.75
CA ILE A 107 27.57 -1.22 -17.85
C ILE A 107 26.17 -1.78 -17.62
N GLU A 108 25.14 -0.95 -17.47
CA GLU A 108 23.76 -1.39 -17.23
C GLU A 108 23.29 -2.48 -18.20
N PRO A 109 23.54 -2.41 -19.53
CA PRO A 109 23.08 -3.45 -20.45
C PRO A 109 23.67 -4.84 -20.12
N HIS A 110 24.90 -4.89 -19.61
CA HIS A 110 25.58 -6.12 -19.22
C HIS A 110 25.15 -6.58 -17.82
N LEU A 111 25.02 -5.66 -16.86
CA LEU A 111 24.44 -5.91 -15.54
C LEU A 111 23.02 -6.48 -15.65
N ARG A 112 22.21 -5.90 -16.54
CA ARG A 112 20.86 -6.38 -16.88
C ARG A 112 20.88 -7.79 -17.43
N SER A 113 21.81 -8.12 -18.33
CA SER A 113 21.96 -9.49 -18.84
C SER A 113 22.28 -10.50 -17.73
N VAL A 114 23.12 -10.12 -16.76
CA VAL A 114 23.40 -10.93 -15.57
C VAL A 114 22.12 -11.14 -14.77
N LEU A 115 21.42 -10.06 -14.42
CA LEU A 115 20.19 -10.12 -13.64
C LEU A 115 19.07 -10.89 -14.35
N LEU A 116 18.97 -10.83 -15.68
CA LEU A 116 18.03 -11.64 -16.47
C LEU A 116 18.37 -13.13 -16.45
N THR A 117 19.65 -13.48 -16.37
CA THR A 117 20.08 -14.88 -16.22
C THR A 117 19.78 -15.38 -14.81
N ALA A 118 20.10 -14.55 -13.81
CA ALA A 118 19.89 -14.87 -12.40
C ALA A 118 18.40 -14.96 -12.02
N SER A 119 17.56 -14.11 -12.58
CA SER A 119 16.10 -14.08 -12.33
C SER A 119 15.31 -15.08 -13.18
N SER A 120 15.95 -16.05 -13.82
CA SER A 120 15.22 -17.18 -14.42
C SER A 120 14.67 -18.06 -13.31
N LEU A 121 13.54 -18.74 -13.54
CA LEU A 121 12.86 -19.53 -12.51
C LEU A 121 13.81 -20.47 -11.76
N THR A 122 14.63 -21.22 -12.51
CA THR A 122 15.59 -22.18 -11.95
C THR A 122 16.74 -21.53 -11.18
N ASN A 123 17.21 -20.37 -11.63
CA ASN A 123 18.38 -19.72 -11.00
C ASN A 123 17.99 -18.87 -9.80
N LEU A 124 16.76 -18.33 -9.78
CA LEU A 124 16.28 -17.50 -8.68
C LEU A 124 16.02 -18.33 -7.42
N GLU A 125 15.63 -19.60 -7.57
CA GLU A 125 15.49 -20.57 -6.48
C GLU A 125 16.83 -21.18 -6.03
N ASN A 126 17.91 -20.96 -6.80
CA ASN A 126 19.23 -21.49 -6.48
C ASN A 126 20.01 -20.50 -5.59
N GLU A 127 20.18 -20.85 -4.31
CA GLU A 127 20.88 -20.04 -3.31
C GLU A 127 22.30 -19.60 -3.73
N GLN A 128 22.96 -20.33 -4.63
CA GLN A 128 24.29 -19.96 -5.14
C GLN A 128 24.27 -18.66 -5.96
N PHE A 129 23.13 -18.28 -6.53
CA PHE A 129 22.95 -17.02 -7.26
C PHE A 129 22.61 -15.85 -6.34
N THR A 130 22.14 -16.09 -5.11
CA THR A 130 21.62 -15.06 -4.21
C THR A 130 22.63 -13.95 -3.91
N PRO A 131 23.89 -14.23 -3.51
CA PRO A 131 24.85 -13.16 -3.18
C PRO A 131 25.15 -12.24 -4.37
N MET A 132 25.26 -12.84 -5.56
CA MET A 132 25.52 -12.12 -6.80
C MET A 132 24.32 -11.27 -7.21
N THR A 133 23.12 -11.85 -7.18
CA THR A 133 21.86 -11.16 -7.54
C THR A 133 21.65 -9.96 -6.63
N ARG A 134 21.81 -10.14 -5.32
CA ARG A 134 21.74 -9.09 -4.32
C ARG A 134 22.73 -7.96 -4.61
N ALA A 135 24.00 -8.28 -4.82
CA ALA A 135 25.03 -7.28 -5.11
C ALA A 135 24.74 -6.52 -6.41
N CYS A 136 24.23 -7.20 -7.44
CA CYS A 136 23.83 -6.59 -8.70
C CYS A 136 22.61 -5.65 -8.54
N CYS A 137 21.60 -6.03 -7.75
CA CYS A 137 20.47 -5.14 -7.43
C CYS A 137 20.91 -3.91 -6.63
N GLN A 138 21.81 -4.08 -5.66
CA GLN A 138 22.40 -2.96 -4.90
C GLN A 138 23.19 -2.01 -5.81
N ALA A 139 23.96 -2.56 -6.76
CA ALA A 139 24.66 -1.75 -7.73
C ALA A 139 23.68 -0.97 -8.62
N LEU A 140 22.59 -1.59 -9.08
CA LEU A 140 21.52 -0.94 -9.85
C LEU A 140 20.88 0.22 -9.08
N ALA A 141 20.55 0.02 -7.80
CA ALA A 141 20.00 1.05 -6.93
C ALA A 141 20.93 2.27 -6.80
N ASN A 142 22.24 2.03 -6.72
CA ASN A 142 23.25 3.06 -6.55
C ASN A 142 23.64 3.79 -7.85
N LEU A 143 23.25 3.27 -9.03
CA LEU A 143 23.48 3.95 -10.31
C LEU A 143 22.77 5.30 -10.39
N ILE A 144 21.66 5.46 -9.67
CA ILE A 144 20.78 6.63 -9.79
C ILE A 144 20.70 7.45 -8.50
N THR A 145 21.33 7.00 -7.41
CA THR A 145 21.23 7.67 -6.10
C THR A 145 21.72 9.11 -6.19
N GLY A 146 20.83 10.05 -5.86
CA GLY A 146 21.11 11.50 -5.88
C GLY A 146 21.32 12.09 -7.29
N ASN A 147 20.91 11.40 -8.35
CA ASN A 147 21.04 11.86 -9.73
C ASN A 147 19.69 11.88 -10.44
N GLU A 148 18.98 12.99 -10.23
CA GLU A 148 17.59 13.21 -10.65
C GLU A 148 17.37 13.06 -12.15
N GLU A 149 18.27 13.63 -12.96
CA GLU A 149 18.19 13.56 -14.43
C GLU A 149 18.36 12.11 -14.91
N LEU A 150 19.38 11.43 -14.39
CA LEU A 150 19.64 10.04 -14.75
C LEU A 150 18.52 9.11 -14.26
N ALA A 151 17.94 9.36 -13.08
CA ALA A 151 16.80 8.58 -12.57
C ALA A 151 15.61 8.63 -13.54
N THR A 152 15.31 9.80 -14.11
CA THR A 152 14.26 9.96 -15.13
C THR A 152 14.59 9.19 -16.42
N GLU A 153 15.81 9.30 -16.92
CA GLU A 153 16.28 8.59 -18.12
C GLU A 153 16.21 7.06 -17.92
N VAL A 154 16.73 6.58 -16.79
CA VAL A 154 16.76 5.16 -16.42
C VAL A 154 15.36 4.61 -16.23
N LEU A 155 14.45 5.33 -15.55
CA LEU A 155 13.06 4.88 -15.39
C LEU A 155 12.37 4.68 -16.74
N LYS A 156 12.45 5.68 -17.63
CA LYS A 156 11.83 5.61 -18.96
C LYS A 156 12.38 4.43 -19.76
N ALA A 157 13.70 4.30 -19.84
CA ALA A 157 14.34 3.17 -20.53
C ALA A 157 13.97 1.82 -19.90
N ARG A 158 13.96 1.73 -18.57
CA ARG A 158 13.66 0.51 -17.85
C ARG A 158 12.23 0.05 -18.07
N LEU A 159 11.26 0.97 -18.03
CA LEU A 159 9.85 0.66 -18.28
C LEU A 159 9.56 0.26 -19.74
N VAL A 160 10.31 0.79 -20.73
CA VAL A 160 10.26 0.25 -22.12
C VAL A 160 10.66 -1.23 -22.10
N LEU A 161 11.81 -1.52 -21.52
CA LEU A 161 12.43 -2.85 -21.58
C LEU A 161 11.68 -3.87 -20.71
N GLU A 162 11.07 -3.43 -19.60
CA GLU A 162 10.24 -4.26 -18.70
C GLU A 162 9.07 -4.92 -19.45
N LYS A 163 8.58 -4.28 -20.52
CA LYS A 163 7.54 -4.85 -21.39
C LYS A 163 7.96 -6.19 -21.99
N ASP A 164 9.24 -6.36 -22.29
CA ASP A 164 9.75 -7.56 -22.97
C ASP A 164 10.44 -8.50 -21.99
N ASP A 165 11.33 -7.99 -21.15
CA ASP A 165 12.24 -8.82 -20.34
C ASP A 165 11.73 -9.13 -18.92
N LYS A 166 10.71 -8.39 -18.46
CA LYS A 166 10.05 -8.52 -17.14
C LYS A 166 11.04 -8.50 -15.97
N LEU A 167 12.17 -7.82 -16.09
CA LEU A 167 13.26 -7.97 -15.14
C LEU A 167 12.83 -7.64 -13.70
N ILE A 168 12.25 -6.46 -13.47
CA ILE A 168 11.86 -6.03 -12.13
C ILE A 168 10.78 -6.97 -11.58
N SER A 169 9.79 -7.30 -12.42
CA SER A 169 8.70 -8.20 -12.07
C SER A 169 9.20 -9.61 -11.67
N ARG A 170 10.25 -10.11 -12.33
CA ARG A 170 10.88 -11.41 -12.03
C ARG A 170 11.69 -11.35 -10.74
N LEU A 171 12.41 -10.26 -10.50
CA LEU A 171 13.21 -10.09 -9.28
C LEU A 171 12.32 -9.98 -8.03
N PHE A 172 11.09 -9.48 -8.14
CA PHE A 172 10.11 -9.50 -7.04
C PHE A 172 9.67 -10.92 -6.61
N ALA A 173 9.97 -11.96 -7.38
CA ALA A 173 9.74 -13.35 -6.98
C ALA A 173 10.89 -13.93 -6.11
N SER A 174 11.92 -13.13 -5.80
CA SER A 174 13.04 -13.54 -4.95
C SER A 174 12.57 -13.85 -3.52
N GLN A 175 13.04 -14.96 -2.96
CA GLN A 175 12.85 -15.32 -1.55
C GLN A 175 13.85 -14.63 -0.61
N ASP A 176 14.91 -14.03 -1.17
CA ASP A 176 15.92 -13.29 -0.40
C ASP A 176 15.45 -11.85 -0.10
N SER A 177 15.22 -11.56 1.18
CA SER A 177 14.74 -10.23 1.62
C SER A 177 15.69 -9.12 1.22
N GLN A 178 17.00 -9.33 1.30
CA GLN A 178 17.99 -8.30 0.97
C GLN A 178 18.03 -7.97 -0.53
N THR A 179 17.69 -8.93 -1.39
CA THR A 179 17.50 -8.69 -2.83
C THR A 179 16.25 -7.85 -3.08
N LEU A 180 15.16 -8.14 -2.36
CA LEU A 180 13.93 -7.35 -2.41
C LEU A 180 14.16 -5.92 -1.87
N GLU A 181 14.86 -5.76 -0.74
CA GLU A 181 15.23 -4.47 -0.18
C GLU A 181 16.01 -3.63 -1.20
N ALA A 182 17.03 -4.21 -1.86
CA ALA A 182 17.80 -3.51 -2.88
C ALA A 182 16.93 -3.07 -4.08
N LEU A 183 15.96 -3.90 -4.49
CA LEU A 183 15.03 -3.57 -5.56
C LEU A 183 14.06 -2.45 -5.16
N LEU A 184 13.56 -2.48 -3.92
CA LEU A 184 12.70 -1.41 -3.39
C LEU A 184 13.47 -0.10 -3.21
N ILE A 185 14.72 -0.15 -2.75
CA ILE A 185 15.60 1.03 -2.68
C ILE A 185 15.83 1.60 -4.08
N PHE A 186 16.01 0.75 -5.10
CA PHE A 186 16.05 1.23 -6.49
C PHE A 186 14.76 1.96 -6.86
N LEU A 187 13.58 1.36 -6.65
CA LEU A 187 12.30 2.02 -6.97
C LEU A 187 12.11 3.32 -6.18
N LEU A 188 12.48 3.35 -4.90
CA LEU A 188 12.40 4.53 -4.06
C LEU A 188 13.31 5.63 -4.59
N ASN A 189 14.59 5.33 -4.88
CA ASN A 189 15.52 6.28 -5.50
C ASN A 189 15.00 6.78 -6.85
N VAL A 190 14.29 5.94 -7.61
CA VAL A 190 13.68 6.34 -8.87
C VAL A 190 12.53 7.32 -8.67
N ILE A 191 11.71 7.24 -7.63
CA ILE A 191 10.52 8.12 -7.51
C ILE A 191 10.66 9.24 -6.47
N HIS A 192 11.69 9.19 -5.64
CA HIS A 192 11.86 10.10 -4.51
C HIS A 192 11.71 11.56 -4.92
N GLY A 193 10.79 12.27 -4.27
CA GLY A 193 10.55 13.71 -4.46
C GLY A 193 10.14 14.14 -5.88
N SER A 194 9.72 13.22 -6.76
CA SER A 194 9.41 13.52 -8.16
C SER A 194 8.01 13.10 -8.58
N GLN A 195 7.14 14.09 -8.77
CA GLN A 195 5.81 13.91 -9.35
C GLN A 195 5.84 13.29 -10.75
N GLU A 196 6.76 13.69 -11.62
CA GLU A 196 6.87 13.11 -12.97
C GLU A 196 7.16 11.62 -12.88
N ARG A 197 8.17 11.22 -12.09
CA ARG A 197 8.60 9.81 -12.01
C ARG A 197 7.60 8.94 -11.26
N SER A 198 6.99 9.43 -10.18
CA SER A 198 5.88 8.74 -9.52
C SER A 198 4.69 8.53 -10.46
N THR A 199 4.33 9.55 -11.26
CA THR A 199 3.23 9.44 -12.24
C THR A 199 3.57 8.47 -13.37
N LEU A 200 4.81 8.49 -13.87
CA LEU A 200 5.28 7.53 -14.88
C LEU A 200 5.20 6.10 -14.36
N LEU A 201 5.67 5.83 -13.15
CA LEU A 201 5.57 4.51 -12.53
C LEU A 201 4.10 4.08 -12.36
N ALA A 202 3.22 5.02 -12.00
CA ALA A 202 1.80 4.77 -11.78
C ALA A 202 0.97 4.54 -13.05
N THR A 203 1.40 5.01 -14.22
CA THR A 203 0.54 5.09 -15.42
C THR A 203 1.15 4.52 -16.70
N TRP A 204 2.48 4.48 -16.81
CA TRP A 204 3.14 4.28 -18.10
C TRP A 204 3.70 2.89 -18.29
N GLY A 205 3.47 2.32 -19.48
CA GLY A 205 4.02 1.04 -19.89
C GLY A 205 3.67 -0.08 -18.90
N ASP A 206 4.70 -0.77 -18.42
CA ASP A 206 4.56 -1.83 -17.42
C ASP A 206 4.77 -1.36 -15.97
N GLY A 207 4.85 -0.05 -15.73
CA GLY A 207 4.93 0.55 -14.40
C GLY A 207 3.82 0.09 -13.45
N PRO A 208 2.53 0.12 -13.85
CA PRO A 208 1.44 -0.39 -13.03
C PRO A 208 1.61 -1.86 -12.63
N LYS A 209 2.19 -2.70 -13.50
CA LYS A 209 2.43 -4.12 -13.22
C LYS A 209 3.60 -4.33 -12.26
N VAL A 210 4.62 -3.47 -12.34
CA VAL A 210 5.72 -3.44 -11.37
C VAL A 210 5.17 -3.08 -9.98
N LEU A 211 4.30 -2.07 -9.90
CA LEU A 211 3.61 -1.70 -8.65
C LEU A 211 2.72 -2.84 -8.15
N ASP A 212 1.92 -3.47 -9.02
CA ASP A 212 1.07 -4.61 -8.65
C ASP A 212 1.90 -5.74 -8.02
N ARG A 213 3.03 -6.12 -8.63
CA ARG A 213 3.91 -7.17 -8.09
C ARG A 213 4.48 -6.80 -6.73
N MET A 214 4.90 -5.56 -6.56
CA MET A 214 5.38 -5.04 -5.28
C MET A 214 4.27 -5.10 -4.21
N LEU A 215 3.07 -4.60 -4.54
CA LEU A 215 1.96 -4.51 -3.58
C LEU A 215 1.44 -5.89 -3.17
N VAL A 216 1.32 -6.83 -4.11
CA VAL A 216 0.95 -8.23 -3.80
C VAL A 216 1.97 -8.90 -2.89
N LEU A 217 3.27 -8.67 -3.13
CA LEU A 217 4.33 -9.17 -2.27
C LEU A 217 4.21 -8.62 -0.85
N ILE A 218 4.00 -7.31 -0.71
CA ILE A 218 3.83 -6.66 0.60
C ILE A 218 2.57 -7.19 1.30
N ASP A 219 1.45 -7.31 0.60
CA ASP A 219 0.20 -7.81 1.18
C ASP A 219 0.38 -9.23 1.74
N SER A 220 1.14 -10.09 1.04
CA SER A 220 1.44 -11.44 1.51
C SER A 220 2.15 -11.47 2.87
N PHE A 221 2.95 -10.45 3.20
CA PHE A 221 3.60 -10.36 4.52
C PHE A 221 2.65 -9.93 5.62
N THR A 222 1.56 -9.22 5.29
CA THR A 222 0.51 -8.82 6.24
C THR A 222 -0.52 -9.91 6.47
N CYS A 223 -0.68 -10.85 5.54
CA CYS A 223 -1.58 -11.99 5.70
C CYS A 223 -0.98 -13.11 6.57
N ASP A 224 0.35 -13.20 6.64
CA ASP A 224 1.10 -14.18 7.45
C ASP A 224 1.12 -13.83 8.96
N GLU A 225 0.17 -13.02 9.47
CA GLU A 225 0.09 -12.58 10.88
C GLU A 225 -0.12 -13.72 11.91
N GLU A 226 -0.26 -14.97 11.47
CA GLU A 226 0.05 -16.11 12.33
C GLU A 226 1.57 -16.17 12.52
N GLN A 227 2.07 -15.44 13.52
CA GLN A 227 3.35 -15.74 14.15
C GLN A 227 3.35 -17.22 14.52
N VAL A 228 3.88 -18.06 13.62
CA VAL A 228 4.15 -19.45 13.90
C VAL A 228 5.20 -19.43 15.01
N ASP A 229 4.82 -19.88 16.20
CA ASP A 229 5.78 -20.14 17.29
C ASP A 229 6.99 -20.90 16.70
N GLY A 230 8.15 -20.25 16.65
CA GLY A 230 9.37 -20.81 16.05
C GLY A 230 9.82 -20.23 14.70
N ALA A 231 9.23 -19.15 14.20
CA ALA A 231 9.75 -18.44 13.02
C ALA A 231 11.18 -17.90 13.26
N ASP A 232 12.05 -18.00 12.24
CA ASP A 232 13.41 -17.48 12.31
C ASP A 232 13.41 -15.95 12.50
N PRO A 233 14.01 -15.41 13.58
CA PRO A 233 14.09 -13.97 13.82
C PRO A 233 14.71 -13.18 12.65
N SER A 234 15.62 -13.80 11.90
CA SER A 234 16.26 -13.14 10.76
C SER A 234 15.30 -12.95 9.59
N ALA A 235 14.42 -13.93 9.34
CA ALA A 235 13.39 -13.88 8.31
C ALA A 235 12.30 -12.86 8.66
N VAL A 236 11.89 -12.78 9.93
CA VAL A 236 10.92 -11.78 10.41
C VAL A 236 11.45 -10.37 10.19
N LYS A 237 12.69 -10.09 10.63
CA LYS A 237 13.33 -8.78 10.42
C LYS A 237 13.46 -8.42 8.94
N GLY A 238 13.73 -9.40 8.08
CA GLY A 238 13.76 -9.22 6.63
C GLY A 238 12.40 -8.79 6.07
N LYS A 239 11.32 -9.49 6.45
CA LYS A 239 9.95 -9.13 6.03
C LYS A 239 9.56 -7.72 6.49
N GLU A 240 9.88 -7.35 7.74
CA GLU A 240 9.63 -6.01 8.29
C GLU A 240 10.36 -4.91 7.50
N ALA A 241 11.63 -5.14 7.12
CA ALA A 241 12.41 -4.20 6.33
C ALA A 241 11.81 -4.00 4.92
N VAL A 242 11.40 -5.09 4.26
CA VAL A 242 10.76 -5.04 2.94
C VAL A 242 9.40 -4.33 3.02
N PHE A 243 8.60 -4.62 4.05
CA PHE A 243 7.33 -3.90 4.29
C PHE A 243 7.56 -2.40 4.47
N SER A 244 8.54 -2.01 5.30
CA SER A 244 8.86 -0.61 5.58
C SER A 244 9.27 0.16 4.32
N LEU A 245 10.11 -0.44 3.47
CA LEU A 245 10.50 0.16 2.19
C LEU A 245 9.32 0.23 1.20
N GLY A 246 8.47 -0.79 1.20
CA GLY A 246 7.24 -0.81 0.40
C GLY A 246 6.27 0.29 0.80
N TYR A 247 6.07 0.49 2.10
CA TYR A 247 5.28 1.58 2.65
C TYR A 247 5.86 2.94 2.28
N ALA A 248 7.18 3.14 2.40
CA ALA A 248 7.85 4.38 1.99
C ALA A 248 7.65 4.72 0.49
N ILE A 249 7.59 3.72 -0.39
CA ILE A 249 7.21 3.92 -1.80
C ILE A 249 5.75 4.39 -1.90
N GLY A 250 4.84 3.81 -1.11
CA GLY A 250 3.45 4.26 -0.97
C GLY A 250 3.36 5.72 -0.53
N GLU A 251 4.14 6.14 0.47
CA GLU A 251 4.22 7.53 0.93
C GLU A 251 4.66 8.46 -0.20
N GLN A 252 5.71 8.10 -0.94
CA GLN A 252 6.15 8.88 -2.10
C GLN A 252 5.08 8.98 -3.20
N LEU A 253 4.25 7.95 -3.41
CA LEU A 253 3.12 8.04 -4.35
C LEU A 253 2.05 9.04 -3.85
N ILE A 254 1.81 9.11 -2.54
CA ILE A 254 0.85 10.04 -1.94
C ILE A 254 1.38 11.48 -1.99
N GLU A 255 2.61 11.71 -1.50
CA GLU A 255 3.24 13.02 -1.41
C GLU A 255 3.45 13.66 -2.79
N ASN A 256 3.81 12.84 -3.78
CA ASN A 256 4.00 13.29 -5.15
C ASN A 256 2.69 13.39 -5.95
N GLY A 257 1.52 13.12 -5.33
CA GLY A 257 0.21 13.25 -5.98
C GLY A 257 -0.07 12.24 -7.09
N ALA A 258 0.54 11.04 -7.00
CA ALA A 258 0.40 9.94 -7.96
C ALA A 258 -0.47 8.77 -7.44
N TRP A 259 -0.94 8.83 -6.18
CA TRP A 259 -1.69 7.74 -5.55
C TRP A 259 -2.97 7.36 -6.31
N ALA A 260 -3.77 8.35 -6.73
CA ALA A 260 -5.04 8.08 -7.43
C ALA A 260 -4.80 7.34 -8.75
N GLN A 261 -3.81 7.79 -9.52
CA GLN A 261 -3.40 7.16 -10.77
C GLN A 261 -2.85 5.75 -10.52
N ALA A 262 -2.05 5.57 -9.46
CA ALA A 262 -1.52 4.26 -9.09
C ALA A 262 -2.65 3.29 -8.73
N TYR A 263 -3.67 3.75 -8.02
CA TYR A 263 -4.86 2.99 -7.64
C TYR A 263 -5.73 2.60 -8.84
N GLU A 264 -6.03 3.56 -9.72
CA GLU A 264 -6.89 3.36 -10.91
C GLU A 264 -6.28 2.42 -11.94
N ASN A 265 -4.95 2.38 -12.04
CA ASN A 265 -4.25 1.50 -12.98
C ASN A 265 -4.07 0.07 -12.45
N GLN A 266 -4.42 -0.20 -11.18
CA GLN A 266 -4.54 -1.58 -10.70
C GLN A 266 -5.83 -2.21 -11.22
N ARG A 267 -5.79 -3.51 -11.52
CA ARG A 267 -6.94 -4.25 -12.04
C ARG A 267 -7.36 -5.35 -11.08
N ALA A 268 -8.63 -5.33 -10.69
CA ALA A 268 -9.26 -6.47 -10.05
C ALA A 268 -9.42 -7.63 -11.04
N MET A 269 -9.32 -8.86 -10.54
CA MET A 269 -9.64 -10.05 -11.32
C MET A 269 -11.13 -10.09 -11.68
N SER A 270 -11.48 -10.81 -12.75
CA SER A 270 -12.88 -10.96 -13.15
C SER A 270 -13.73 -11.46 -11.98
N GLY A 271 -14.83 -10.74 -11.70
CA GLY A 271 -15.73 -11.03 -10.60
C GLY A 271 -15.34 -10.45 -9.24
N PHE A 272 -14.23 -9.69 -9.14
CA PHE A 272 -13.84 -8.91 -7.97
C PHE A 272 -13.93 -7.42 -8.29
N VAL A 273 -14.33 -6.61 -7.31
CA VAL A 273 -14.41 -5.14 -7.47
C VAL A 273 -13.15 -4.44 -7.01
N ILE A 274 -12.43 -5.03 -6.06
CA ILE A 274 -11.15 -4.52 -5.55
C ILE A 274 -10.09 -5.62 -5.64
N SER A 275 -8.87 -5.27 -6.08
CA SER A 275 -7.71 -6.17 -6.07
C SER A 275 -6.96 -6.12 -4.73
N ALA A 276 -6.11 -7.12 -4.47
CA ALA A 276 -5.20 -7.10 -3.31
C ALA A 276 -4.34 -5.83 -3.30
N SER A 277 -3.74 -5.48 -4.45
CA SER A 277 -2.94 -4.26 -4.63
C SER A 277 -3.70 -2.98 -4.30
N GLN A 278 -4.98 -2.90 -4.69
CA GLN A 278 -5.84 -1.76 -4.34
C GLN A 278 -6.14 -1.71 -2.84
N THR A 279 -6.39 -2.86 -2.20
CA THR A 279 -6.55 -2.94 -0.75
C THR A 279 -5.27 -2.49 -0.03
N THR A 280 -4.08 -2.94 -0.48
CA THR A 280 -2.78 -2.52 0.09
C THR A 280 -2.56 -1.02 -0.06
N LEU A 281 -2.90 -0.42 -1.22
CA LEU A 281 -2.80 1.03 -1.42
C LEU A 281 -3.74 1.83 -0.49
N LEU A 282 -4.93 1.31 -0.19
CA LEU A 282 -5.83 1.91 0.80
C LEU A 282 -5.30 1.76 2.22
N LYS A 283 -4.75 0.59 2.59
CA LYS A 283 -4.08 0.38 3.89
C LYS A 283 -2.90 1.34 4.07
N PHE A 284 -2.09 1.52 3.03
CA PHE A 284 -0.98 2.47 3.03
C PHE A 284 -1.46 3.92 3.21
N LEU A 285 -2.53 4.30 2.50
CA LEU A 285 -3.11 5.62 2.66
C LEU A 285 -3.68 5.84 4.07
N ASP A 286 -4.38 4.85 4.63
CA ASP A 286 -4.90 4.91 6.00
C ASP A 286 -3.77 5.09 7.03
N GLY A 287 -2.73 4.26 6.93
CA GLY A 287 -1.52 4.38 7.75
C GLY A 287 -0.87 5.76 7.63
N TYR A 288 -0.67 6.24 6.41
CA TYR A 288 -0.03 7.52 6.15
C TYR A 288 -0.84 8.67 6.74
N LEU A 289 -2.15 8.70 6.48
CA LEU A 289 -3.01 9.73 7.02
C LEU A 289 -3.11 9.65 8.54
N SER A 290 -3.08 8.46 9.14
CA SER A 290 -3.08 8.32 10.60
C SER A 290 -1.82 8.89 11.24
N GLU A 291 -0.64 8.60 10.67
CA GLU A 291 0.66 9.02 11.20
C GLU A 291 1.01 10.48 10.87
N HIS A 292 0.90 10.86 9.59
CA HIS A 292 1.29 12.18 9.09
C HIS A 292 0.62 13.32 9.85
N PHE A 293 -0.64 13.10 10.20
CA PHE A 293 -1.51 14.05 10.86
C PHE A 293 -1.39 14.10 12.38
N GLN A 294 -0.83 13.06 13.00
CA GLN A 294 -0.38 13.12 14.39
C GLN A 294 0.93 13.89 14.49
N SER A 295 1.83 13.70 13.52
CA SER A 295 3.19 14.24 13.53
C SER A 295 3.32 15.66 12.98
N THR A 296 2.40 16.08 12.09
CA THR A 296 2.55 17.35 11.35
C THR A 296 1.30 18.23 11.50
N PRO A 297 1.40 19.38 12.21
CA PRO A 297 0.29 20.32 12.34
C PRO A 297 0.11 21.25 11.12
N SER A 298 0.92 21.08 10.06
CA SER A 298 0.83 21.87 8.83
C SER A 298 -0.47 21.59 8.07
N PRO A 299 -0.98 22.57 7.29
CA PRO A 299 -2.14 22.33 6.44
C PRO A 299 -1.84 21.21 5.41
N PRO A 300 -2.84 20.39 5.05
CA PRO A 300 -2.66 19.32 4.08
C PRO A 300 -2.22 19.86 2.71
N SER A 301 -1.34 19.14 2.04
CA SER A 301 -0.82 19.50 0.71
C SER A 301 -1.95 19.48 -0.34
N PRO A 302 -1.79 20.16 -1.50
CA PRO A 302 -2.74 20.07 -2.59
C PRO A 302 -2.98 18.63 -3.08
N ALA A 303 -1.94 17.77 -3.05
CA ALA A 303 -2.06 16.36 -3.37
C ALA A 303 -3.02 15.64 -2.41
N ILE A 304 -2.85 15.84 -1.10
CA ILE A 304 -3.72 15.25 -0.07
C ILE A 304 -5.16 15.78 -0.19
N LEU A 305 -5.35 17.08 -0.46
CA LEU A 305 -6.67 17.69 -0.63
C LEU A 305 -7.41 17.25 -1.90
N SER A 306 -6.71 16.62 -2.85
CA SER A 306 -7.35 16.05 -4.06
C SER A 306 -7.95 14.65 -3.82
N LEU A 307 -7.46 13.92 -2.82
CA LEU A 307 -7.86 12.54 -2.52
C LEU A 307 -9.37 12.35 -2.24
N PRO A 308 -10.09 13.27 -1.56
CA PRO A 308 -11.50 13.07 -1.25
C PRO A 308 -12.37 12.79 -2.47
N SER A 309 -12.05 13.37 -3.63
CA SER A 309 -12.81 13.14 -4.87
C SER A 309 -12.67 11.70 -5.35
N SER A 310 -11.44 11.18 -5.42
CA SER A 310 -11.16 9.80 -5.81
C SER A 310 -11.74 8.82 -4.79
N LEU A 311 -11.50 9.03 -3.49
CA LEU A 311 -12.04 8.18 -2.43
C LEU A 311 -13.57 8.13 -2.43
N THR A 312 -14.23 9.24 -2.73
CA THR A 312 -15.70 9.31 -2.84
C THR A 312 -16.23 8.52 -4.02
N GLN A 313 -15.56 8.58 -5.18
CA GLN A 313 -15.92 7.78 -6.35
C GLN A 313 -15.76 6.28 -6.07
N LEU A 314 -14.70 5.88 -5.38
CA LEU A 314 -14.49 4.50 -4.93
C LEU A 314 -15.55 4.05 -3.93
N LEU A 315 -15.88 4.89 -2.95
CA LEU A 315 -16.93 4.60 -1.98
C LEU A 315 -18.29 4.40 -2.66
N ALA A 316 -18.61 5.23 -3.65
CA ALA A 316 -19.82 5.10 -4.44
C ALA A 316 -19.86 3.78 -5.23
N SER A 317 -18.76 3.41 -5.90
CA SER A 317 -18.68 2.16 -6.67
C SER A 317 -18.78 0.91 -5.78
N PHE A 318 -18.09 0.90 -4.63
CA PHE A 318 -18.20 -0.19 -3.66
C PHE A 318 -19.62 -0.32 -3.12
N THR A 319 -20.24 0.79 -2.74
CA THR A 319 -21.61 0.78 -2.21
C THR A 319 -22.61 0.30 -3.25
N GLN A 320 -22.44 0.71 -4.50
CA GLN A 320 -23.27 0.26 -5.62
C GLN A 320 -23.15 -1.26 -5.81
N GLU A 321 -21.94 -1.81 -5.90
CA GLU A 321 -21.72 -3.24 -6.01
C GLU A 321 -22.36 -4.00 -4.83
N LEU A 322 -22.08 -3.56 -3.61
CA LEU A 322 -22.58 -4.18 -2.38
C LEU A 322 -24.12 -4.20 -2.35
N SER A 323 -24.77 -3.16 -2.86
CA SER A 323 -26.23 -3.04 -2.89
C SER A 323 -26.90 -3.85 -4.00
N THR A 324 -26.15 -4.39 -4.95
CA THR A 324 -26.68 -5.18 -6.07
C THR A 324 -27.24 -6.51 -5.58
N ARG A 325 -28.52 -6.78 -5.85
CA ARG A 325 -29.29 -7.92 -5.29
C ARG A 325 -29.23 -9.20 -6.11
N ASP A 326 -28.56 -9.19 -7.26
CA ASP A 326 -28.65 -10.27 -8.25
C ASP A 326 -27.85 -11.53 -7.88
N ARG A 327 -27.08 -11.52 -6.78
CA ARG A 327 -26.29 -12.68 -6.34
C ARG A 327 -26.22 -12.82 -4.83
N SER A 328 -26.06 -14.08 -4.37
CA SER A 328 -25.64 -14.37 -3.00
C SER A 328 -24.28 -13.73 -2.73
N LYS A 329 -24.15 -13.14 -1.54
CA LYS A 329 -22.93 -12.47 -1.10
C LYS A 329 -21.91 -13.50 -0.59
N ASP A 330 -20.63 -13.26 -0.87
CA ASP A 330 -19.52 -14.15 -0.54
C ASP A 330 -18.27 -13.36 -0.10
N GLY A 331 -17.11 -14.03 0.01
CA GLY A 331 -15.86 -13.39 0.44
C GLY A 331 -15.40 -12.22 -0.43
N ARG A 332 -15.85 -12.13 -1.68
CA ARG A 332 -15.52 -10.99 -2.57
C ARG A 332 -16.22 -9.72 -2.12
N ASP A 333 -17.44 -9.86 -1.61
CA ASP A 333 -18.19 -8.77 -1.02
C ASP A 333 -17.56 -8.34 0.31
N ALA A 334 -16.98 -9.26 1.09
CA ALA A 334 -16.22 -8.92 2.29
C ALA A 334 -15.00 -8.03 1.97
N ASN A 335 -14.23 -8.36 0.93
CA ASN A 335 -13.11 -7.53 0.48
C ASN A 335 -13.57 -6.14 -0.02
N THR A 336 -14.67 -6.10 -0.77
CA THR A 336 -15.27 -4.84 -1.25
C THR A 336 -15.69 -3.96 -0.06
N LEU A 337 -16.24 -4.58 0.98
CA LEU A 337 -16.63 -3.91 2.20
C LEU A 337 -15.44 -3.38 3.00
N GLN A 338 -14.36 -4.17 3.10
CA GLN A 338 -13.11 -3.72 3.70
C GLN A 338 -12.57 -2.48 2.95
N GLY A 339 -12.60 -2.49 1.61
CA GLY A 339 -12.25 -1.33 0.80
C GLY A 339 -13.12 -0.11 1.11
N ALA A 340 -14.43 -0.29 1.27
CA ALA A 340 -15.35 0.77 1.65
C ALA A 340 -15.07 1.33 3.06
N VAL A 341 -14.76 0.47 4.03
CA VAL A 341 -14.35 0.89 5.38
C VAL A 341 -13.08 1.72 5.31
N LEU A 342 -12.03 1.23 4.64
CA LEU A 342 -10.76 1.96 4.51
C LEU A 342 -10.95 3.32 3.82
N ALA A 343 -11.79 3.39 2.79
CA ALA A 343 -12.09 4.66 2.11
C ALA A 343 -12.77 5.67 3.05
N VAL A 344 -13.76 5.25 3.84
CA VAL A 344 -14.41 6.13 4.84
C VAL A 344 -13.44 6.51 5.95
N THR A 345 -12.58 5.59 6.41
CA THR A 345 -11.56 5.89 7.42
C THR A 345 -10.55 6.92 6.91
N CYS A 346 -10.08 6.80 5.67
CA CYS A 346 -9.22 7.81 5.04
C CYS A 346 -9.92 9.18 4.97
N LEU A 347 -11.20 9.21 4.57
CA LEU A 347 -12.00 10.45 4.56
C LEU A 347 -12.18 11.03 5.97
N ASN A 348 -12.40 10.19 6.98
CA ASN A 348 -12.46 10.62 8.38
C ASN A 348 -11.16 11.29 8.81
N SER A 349 -10.02 10.64 8.54
CA SER A 349 -8.70 11.20 8.82
C SER A 349 -8.56 12.56 8.15
N LEU A 350 -8.76 12.66 6.82
CA LEU A 350 -8.69 13.93 6.07
C LEU A 350 -9.59 15.04 6.66
N GLY A 351 -10.84 14.70 7.03
CA GLY A 351 -11.79 15.64 7.59
C GLY A 351 -11.39 16.19 8.96
N LEU A 352 -10.58 15.46 9.73
CA LEU A 352 -10.08 15.95 11.03
C LEU A 352 -9.01 17.04 10.88
N HIS A 353 -8.41 17.22 9.69
CA HIS A 353 -7.35 18.20 9.44
C HIS A 353 -7.86 19.58 9.07
N GLY A 354 -8.58 20.17 10.01
CA GLY A 354 -9.02 21.55 9.93
C GLY A 354 -10.20 21.77 8.98
N THR A 355 -10.52 23.04 8.74
CA THR A 355 -11.70 23.45 7.96
C THR A 355 -11.62 23.01 6.51
N LYS A 356 -10.44 23.16 5.87
CA LYS A 356 -10.23 22.73 4.47
C LYS A 356 -10.44 21.24 4.27
N GLY A 357 -9.97 20.41 5.22
CA GLY A 357 -10.22 18.97 5.21
C GLY A 357 -11.72 18.66 5.26
N ARG A 358 -12.44 19.28 6.21
CA ARG A 358 -13.91 19.13 6.32
C ARG A 358 -14.66 19.55 5.06
N GLU A 359 -14.27 20.68 4.47
CA GLU A 359 -14.87 21.16 3.22
C GLU A 359 -14.60 20.20 2.06
N ALA A 360 -13.37 19.68 1.95
CA ALA A 360 -12.98 18.77 0.88
C ALA A 360 -13.70 17.42 0.95
N ILE A 361 -13.92 16.87 2.15
CA ILE A 361 -14.61 15.59 2.31
C ILE A 361 -16.14 15.70 2.13
N ALA A 362 -16.72 16.90 2.11
CA ALA A 362 -18.17 17.09 1.99
C ALA A 362 -18.75 16.44 0.72
N VAL A 363 -17.95 16.31 -0.35
CA VAL A 363 -18.33 15.59 -1.58
C VAL A 363 -18.75 14.13 -1.32
N GLY A 364 -18.26 13.54 -0.23
CA GLY A 364 -18.55 12.16 0.20
C GLY A 364 -19.87 11.97 0.95
N ILE A 365 -20.63 13.03 1.26
CA ILE A 365 -21.87 12.92 2.06
C ILE A 365 -22.87 11.93 1.46
N GLY A 366 -23.16 12.04 0.16
CA GLY A 366 -24.09 11.15 -0.51
C GLY A 366 -23.68 9.67 -0.44
N PRO A 367 -22.48 9.30 -0.93
CA PRO A 367 -22.00 7.92 -0.87
C PRO A 367 -21.90 7.35 0.54
N THR A 368 -21.50 8.15 1.54
CA THR A 368 -21.46 7.69 2.95
C THR A 368 -22.85 7.41 3.51
N ILE A 369 -23.87 8.22 3.20
CA ILE A 369 -25.25 7.94 3.60
C ILE A 369 -25.75 6.65 2.94
N ALA A 370 -25.42 6.43 1.67
CA ALA A 370 -25.78 5.20 0.96
C ALA A 370 -25.12 3.97 1.59
N LEU A 371 -23.83 4.04 1.96
CA LEU A 371 -23.14 2.96 2.66
C LEU A 371 -23.75 2.71 4.04
N LEU A 372 -24.08 3.76 4.80
CA LEU A 372 -24.74 3.63 6.10
C LEU A 372 -26.12 2.95 5.95
N ALA A 373 -26.87 3.27 4.89
CA ALA A 373 -28.17 2.65 4.61
C ALA A 373 -28.01 1.16 4.28
N PHE A 374 -27.01 0.82 3.47
CA PHE A 374 -26.65 -0.56 3.18
C PHE A 374 -26.27 -1.31 4.46
N ALA A 375 -25.35 -0.79 5.27
CA ALA A 375 -24.93 -1.41 6.53
C ALA A 375 -26.09 -1.58 7.51
N ASN A 376 -27.01 -0.61 7.57
CA ASN A 376 -28.20 -0.72 8.39
C ASN A 376 -29.15 -1.82 7.88
N SER A 377 -29.25 -2.03 6.56
CA SER A 377 -30.08 -3.11 5.99
C SER A 377 -29.55 -4.51 6.29
N LEU A 378 -28.26 -4.64 6.60
CA LEU A 378 -27.64 -5.91 7.01
C LEU A 378 -27.91 -6.24 8.49
N SER A 379 -28.33 -5.26 9.28
CA SER A 379 -28.61 -5.48 10.69
C SER A 379 -29.94 -6.23 10.82
N THR A 380 -29.90 -7.46 11.31
CA THR A 380 -31.13 -8.18 11.70
C THR A 380 -31.80 -7.42 12.84
N PRO A 381 -33.13 -7.22 12.83
CA PRO A 381 -33.83 -6.70 14.00
C PRO A 381 -33.56 -7.65 15.16
N THR A 382 -32.84 -7.20 16.18
CA THR A 382 -32.47 -8.01 17.34
C THR A 382 -33.73 -8.60 17.97
N PRO A 383 -34.00 -9.92 17.88
CA PRO A 383 -34.89 -10.54 18.84
C PRO A 383 -34.06 -10.63 20.11
N GLN A 384 -34.26 -9.74 21.08
CA GLN A 384 -33.55 -9.88 22.34
C GLN A 384 -33.81 -11.29 22.87
N MET A 385 -32.73 -12.05 23.03
CA MET A 385 -32.80 -13.45 23.46
C MET A 385 -33.68 -13.54 24.71
N PRO A 386 -34.68 -14.44 24.74
CA PRO A 386 -35.29 -14.82 26.00
C PRO A 386 -34.18 -15.35 26.92
N LEU A 387 -34.21 -14.97 28.20
CA LEU A 387 -33.39 -15.59 29.25
C LEU A 387 -33.36 -17.12 29.05
N PRO A 388 -32.20 -17.79 29.18
CA PRO A 388 -32.10 -19.21 28.92
C PRO A 388 -33.04 -19.94 29.88
N LYS A 389 -34.13 -20.51 29.35
CA LYS A 389 -34.86 -21.54 30.07
C LYS A 389 -33.93 -22.74 30.11
N LEU A 390 -33.47 -23.10 31.31
CA LEU A 390 -32.84 -24.39 31.56
C LEU A 390 -33.80 -25.46 31.05
N SER A 391 -33.42 -26.14 29.96
CA SER A 391 -34.12 -27.30 29.42
C SER A 391 -33.08 -28.33 29.01
N PRO A 392 -33.44 -29.62 29.07
CA PRO A 392 -32.48 -30.70 29.27
C PRO A 392 -31.64 -30.93 28.01
N ILE A 393 -30.42 -31.42 28.25
CA ILE A 393 -29.43 -31.88 27.28
C ILE A 393 -30.13 -32.63 26.13
N ALA A 394 -30.07 -32.07 24.92
CA ALA A 394 -30.48 -32.70 23.68
C ALA A 394 -29.25 -32.89 22.78
N GLU A 395 -29.20 -34.04 22.15
CA GLU A 395 -28.06 -34.65 21.46
C GLU A 395 -27.55 -33.81 20.27
N ASP A 396 -26.22 -33.77 20.15
CA ASP A 396 -25.46 -33.20 19.03
C ASP A 396 -25.83 -33.85 17.70
N THR A 397 -26.62 -33.15 16.88
CA THR A 397 -26.59 -33.32 15.43
C THR A 397 -25.88 -32.13 14.81
N SER A 398 -24.64 -32.36 14.39
CA SER A 398 -23.76 -31.43 13.71
C SER A 398 -24.31 -31.01 12.34
N THR A 399 -25.09 -29.94 12.29
CA THR A 399 -25.21 -29.11 11.09
C THR A 399 -24.22 -27.96 11.22
N SER A 400 -23.17 -27.96 10.38
CA SER A 400 -22.21 -26.87 10.31
C SER A 400 -22.94 -25.52 10.18
N PRO A 401 -22.62 -24.49 10.98
CA PRO A 401 -23.27 -23.20 10.88
C PRO A 401 -22.96 -22.62 9.50
N THR A 402 -24.00 -22.24 8.75
CA THR A 402 -23.87 -21.39 7.56
C THR A 402 -23.02 -20.17 7.91
N ARG A 403 -21.76 -20.15 7.47
CA ARG A 403 -20.87 -18.99 7.62
C ARG A 403 -21.54 -17.79 6.96
N THR A 404 -21.92 -16.79 7.74
CA THR A 404 -22.32 -15.49 7.22
C THR A 404 -21.14 -14.88 6.46
N TRP A 405 -21.39 -14.26 5.30
CA TRP A 405 -20.33 -13.62 4.49
C TRP A 405 -19.72 -12.39 5.19
N ILE A 406 -20.36 -11.93 6.26
CA ILE A 406 -19.96 -10.80 7.09
C ILE A 406 -20.34 -11.06 8.54
N ASP A 407 -19.46 -10.71 9.46
CA ASP A 407 -19.71 -10.84 10.90
C ASP A 407 -20.40 -9.57 11.46
N PRO A 408 -21.30 -9.70 12.45
CA PRO A 408 -22.00 -8.55 13.04
C PRO A 408 -21.07 -7.41 13.51
N PRO A 409 -19.91 -7.65 14.17
CA PRO A 409 -19.00 -6.57 14.55
C PRO A 409 -18.49 -5.73 13.37
N ALA A 410 -18.29 -6.35 12.19
CA ALA A 410 -17.87 -5.62 10.99
C ALA A 410 -18.99 -4.66 10.51
N ILE A 411 -20.26 -5.07 10.58
CA ILE A 411 -21.42 -4.21 10.31
C ILE A 411 -21.40 -3.01 11.26
N GLY A 412 -21.22 -3.27 12.55
CA GLY A 412 -21.11 -2.24 13.58
C GLY A 412 -19.97 -1.25 13.33
N GLN A 413 -18.82 -1.73 12.88
CA GLN A 413 -17.67 -0.88 12.52
C GLN A 413 -18.01 0.06 11.35
N ILE A 414 -18.64 -0.45 10.29
CA ILE A 414 -19.02 0.37 9.11
C ILE A 414 -19.98 1.49 9.51
N LYS A 415 -21.02 1.15 10.28
CA LYS A 415 -21.96 2.16 10.79
C LYS A 415 -21.23 3.24 11.56
N ARG A 416 -20.32 2.86 12.46
CA ARG A 416 -19.54 3.79 13.27
C ARG A 416 -18.69 4.72 12.40
N GLU A 417 -17.95 4.19 11.42
CA GLU A 417 -17.12 5.01 10.53
C GLU A 417 -17.95 5.98 9.69
N CYS A 418 -19.12 5.54 9.20
CA CYS A 418 -20.04 6.42 8.46
C CYS A 418 -20.62 7.53 9.34
N VAL A 419 -21.06 7.20 10.56
CA VAL A 419 -21.59 8.20 11.51
C VAL A 419 -20.49 9.19 11.92
N ARG A 420 -19.27 8.70 12.13
CA ARG A 420 -18.10 9.55 12.40
C ARG A 420 -17.83 10.52 11.25
N PHE A 421 -17.90 10.04 10.00
CA PHE A 421 -17.77 10.88 8.81
C PHE A 421 -18.82 11.99 8.78
N LEU A 422 -20.10 11.64 8.95
CA LEU A 422 -21.19 12.61 8.93
C LEU A 422 -21.04 13.65 10.05
N SER A 423 -20.55 13.23 11.22
CA SER A 423 -20.22 14.12 12.32
C SER A 423 -19.10 15.10 11.97
N ILE A 424 -18.03 14.61 11.32
CA ILE A 424 -16.86 15.43 10.96
C ILE A 424 -17.26 16.42 9.86
N ALA A 425 -17.88 15.93 8.78
CA ALA A 425 -18.27 16.75 7.63
C ALA A 425 -19.24 17.88 7.99
N SER A 426 -20.14 17.65 8.96
CA SER A 426 -21.12 18.66 9.44
C SER A 426 -20.57 19.64 10.48
N SER A 427 -19.38 19.39 11.04
CA SER A 427 -18.83 20.18 12.14
C SER A 427 -18.50 21.61 11.69
N ASP A 428 -19.27 22.58 12.21
CA ASP A 428 -19.21 24.00 11.86
C ASP A 428 -19.32 24.25 10.34
N HIS A 429 -20.08 23.41 9.63
CA HIS A 429 -20.23 23.45 8.17
C HIS A 429 -21.72 23.40 7.76
N PHE A 430 -22.36 24.57 7.71
CA PHE A 430 -23.81 24.71 7.49
C PHE A 430 -24.31 24.03 6.20
N LYS A 431 -23.58 24.15 5.09
CA LYS A 431 -23.96 23.50 3.81
C LYS A 431 -24.00 21.98 3.94
N ALA A 432 -23.00 21.38 4.59
CA ALA A 432 -22.98 19.95 4.85
C ALA A 432 -24.11 19.52 5.79
N GLN A 433 -24.44 20.31 6.83
CA GLN A 433 -25.58 20.04 7.71
C GLN A 433 -26.90 19.97 6.93
N GLU A 434 -27.13 20.92 6.02
CA GLU A 434 -28.34 20.95 5.18
C GLU A 434 -28.36 19.78 4.19
N GLU A 435 -27.23 19.50 3.52
CA GLU A 435 -27.14 18.38 2.58
C GLU A 435 -27.41 17.03 3.27
N ILE A 436 -26.87 16.82 4.47
CA ILE A 436 -27.11 15.60 5.26
C ILE A 436 -28.60 15.48 5.62
N ARG A 437 -29.26 16.59 6.00
CA ARG A 437 -30.71 16.60 6.26
C ARG A 437 -31.50 16.26 4.99
N GLU A 438 -31.21 16.91 3.87
CA GLU A 438 -31.93 16.76 2.60
C GLU A 438 -31.82 15.35 2.03
N LYS A 439 -30.69 14.67 2.27
CA LYS A 439 -30.48 13.27 1.89
C LYS A 439 -30.99 12.26 2.93
N GLY A 440 -31.70 12.71 3.98
CA GLY A 440 -32.26 11.86 5.02
C GLY A 440 -31.26 11.32 6.05
N GLY A 441 -29.99 11.71 5.97
CA GLY A 441 -28.92 11.25 6.85
C GLY A 441 -29.14 11.63 8.32
N LEU A 442 -29.74 12.79 8.60
CA LEU A 442 -30.06 13.20 9.98
C LEU A 442 -30.97 12.17 10.69
N VAL A 443 -32.02 11.70 10.01
CA VAL A 443 -32.94 10.70 10.58
C VAL A 443 -32.24 9.34 10.76
N MET A 444 -31.37 8.96 9.82
CA MET A 444 -30.59 7.73 9.95
C MET A 444 -29.65 7.76 11.17
N VAL A 445 -28.95 8.87 11.39
CA VAL A 445 -28.06 9.05 12.54
C VAL A 445 -28.85 9.00 13.86
N LEU A 446 -30.06 9.58 13.91
CA LEU A 446 -30.94 9.46 15.09
C LEU A 446 -31.29 8.00 15.39
N GLY A 447 -31.50 7.19 14.34
CA GLY A 447 -31.71 5.75 14.48
C GLY A 447 -30.52 5.00 15.10
N MET A 448 -29.31 5.54 14.99
CA MET A 448 -28.09 4.96 15.56
C MET A 448 -27.85 5.34 17.03
N CYS A 449 -28.76 6.09 17.67
CA CYS A 449 -28.67 6.45 19.09
C CYS A 449 -29.15 5.34 20.05
N GLN A 450 -29.57 4.19 19.52
CA GLN A 450 -29.93 3.00 20.30
C GLN A 450 -28.68 2.20 20.68
N ILE A 451 -28.81 1.33 21.68
CA ILE A 451 -27.73 0.39 22.02
C ILE A 451 -27.62 -0.61 20.88
N ASP A 452 -26.42 -0.72 20.30
CA ASP A 452 -26.09 -1.70 19.26
C ASP A 452 -25.09 -2.70 19.84
N ASP A 453 -25.53 -3.96 20.03
CA ASP A 453 -24.69 -5.01 20.62
C ASP A 453 -23.48 -5.35 19.75
N SER A 454 -23.53 -5.04 18.45
CA SER A 454 -22.42 -5.25 17.52
C SER A 454 -21.35 -4.17 17.60
N ASN A 455 -21.69 -2.99 18.17
CA ASN A 455 -20.73 -1.91 18.40
C ASN A 455 -21.16 -1.01 19.56
N PRO A 456 -20.63 -1.25 20.77
CA PRO A 456 -21.00 -0.49 21.97
C PRO A 456 -20.74 1.02 21.89
N THR A 457 -19.83 1.49 21.03
CA THR A 457 -19.48 2.92 20.93
C THR A 457 -20.27 3.68 19.86
N LEU A 458 -21.10 2.99 19.07
CA LEU A 458 -21.87 3.61 17.98
C LEU A 458 -22.79 4.72 18.48
N ARG A 459 -23.41 4.52 19.65
CA ARG A 459 -24.33 5.47 20.26
C ARG A 459 -23.65 6.80 20.57
N GLU A 460 -22.45 6.78 21.14
CA GLU A 460 -21.69 7.97 21.50
C GLU A 460 -21.30 8.77 20.25
N HIS A 461 -20.87 8.07 19.19
CA HIS A 461 -20.60 8.68 17.89
C HIS A 461 -21.87 9.29 17.28
N ALA A 462 -23.02 8.61 17.37
CA ALA A 462 -24.29 9.13 16.89
C ALA A 462 -24.73 10.38 17.63
N LEU A 463 -24.67 10.39 18.97
CA LEU A 463 -24.98 11.58 19.77
C LEU A 463 -24.06 12.77 19.44
N PHE A 464 -22.78 12.50 19.22
CA PHE A 464 -21.83 13.54 18.79
C PHE A 464 -22.14 14.08 17.39
N ALA A 465 -22.52 13.21 16.45
CA ALA A 465 -22.96 13.59 15.12
C ALA A 465 -24.24 14.46 15.17
N ILE A 466 -25.22 14.09 15.99
CA ILE A 466 -26.44 14.89 16.19
C ILE A 466 -26.10 16.27 16.72
N ARG A 467 -25.22 16.38 17.73
CA ARG A 467 -24.78 17.69 18.23
C ARG A 467 -24.24 18.56 17.09
N ASN A 468 -23.36 18.02 16.25
CA ASN A 468 -22.77 18.78 15.14
C ASN A 468 -23.81 19.13 14.06
N LEU A 469 -24.75 18.24 13.76
CA LEU A 469 -25.82 18.47 12.80
C LEU A 469 -26.83 19.53 13.25
N LEU A 470 -27.08 19.64 14.56
CA LEU A 470 -28.05 20.58 15.12
C LEU A 470 -27.45 21.95 15.48
N LYS A 471 -26.13 22.02 15.74
CA LYS A 471 -25.46 23.25 16.18
C LYS A 471 -25.64 24.37 15.16
N GLY A 472 -26.38 25.41 15.56
CA GLY A 472 -26.61 26.60 14.74
C GLY A 472 -27.52 26.39 13.52
N ASN A 473 -28.20 25.24 13.41
CA ASN A 473 -29.11 24.94 12.30
C ASN A 473 -30.55 24.74 12.79
N GLU A 474 -31.33 25.82 12.69
CA GLU A 474 -32.74 25.85 13.13
C GLU A 474 -33.63 24.87 12.35
N ARG A 475 -33.35 24.61 11.07
CA ARG A 475 -34.13 23.67 10.26
C ARG A 475 -33.91 22.23 10.70
N ASN A 476 -32.67 21.86 11.00
CA ASN A 476 -32.35 20.56 11.58
C ASN A 476 -32.97 20.43 12.97
N GLN A 477 -32.92 21.46 13.80
CA GLN A 477 -33.56 21.48 15.13
C GLN A 477 -35.07 21.34 15.03
N ALA A 478 -35.72 22.06 14.10
CA ALA A 478 -37.16 21.97 13.87
C ALA A 478 -37.57 20.57 13.41
N LEU A 479 -36.78 19.93 12.55
CA LEU A 479 -37.03 18.54 12.14
C LEU A 479 -37.01 17.60 13.34
N VAL A 480 -36.01 17.71 14.22
CA VAL A 480 -35.91 16.87 15.42
C VAL A 480 -37.01 17.19 16.42
N ALA A 481 -37.36 18.46 16.62
CA ALA A 481 -38.45 18.88 17.50
C ALA A 481 -39.82 18.40 17.01
N GLY A 482 -39.99 18.23 15.69
CA GLY A 482 -41.19 17.64 15.09
C GLY A 482 -41.27 16.11 15.21
N LEU A 483 -40.26 15.43 15.74
CA LEU A 483 -40.31 13.99 15.99
C LEU A 483 -41.07 13.73 17.30
N GLU A 484 -42.31 13.26 17.17
CA GLU A 484 -43.12 12.84 18.31
C GLU A 484 -42.81 11.39 18.70
N PRO A 485 -42.38 11.12 19.95
CA PRO A 485 -42.36 9.77 20.48
C PRO A 485 -43.79 9.23 20.44
N ARG A 486 -43.98 7.99 19.98
CA ARG A 486 -45.29 7.31 20.01
C ARG A 486 -45.32 6.11 20.93
N TYR A 487 -44.22 5.36 20.99
CA TYR A 487 -44.12 4.11 21.73
C TYR A 487 -42.71 3.92 22.30
N VAL A 488 -42.60 3.11 23.36
CA VAL A 488 -41.35 2.55 23.87
C VAL A 488 -41.19 1.15 23.28
N VAL A 489 -40.05 0.86 22.67
CA VAL A 489 -39.74 -0.50 22.26
C VAL A 489 -39.29 -1.30 23.49
N GLY A 490 -40.12 -2.27 23.88
CA GLY A 490 -39.86 -3.23 24.94
C GLY A 490 -38.74 -4.21 24.55
N ARG A 491 -38.25 -4.97 25.54
CA ARG A 491 -37.10 -5.87 25.37
C ARG A 491 -37.28 -6.84 24.19
N ASN A 492 -38.44 -7.46 24.04
CA ASN A 492 -38.75 -8.37 22.95
C ASN A 492 -39.23 -7.69 21.65
N GLY A 493 -39.01 -6.38 21.47
CA GLY A 493 -39.48 -5.64 20.29
C GLY A 493 -40.95 -5.22 20.34
N GLU A 494 -41.66 -5.50 21.43
CA GLU A 494 -43.03 -5.03 21.66
C GLU A 494 -43.10 -3.51 21.71
N LEU A 495 -44.09 -2.91 21.04
CA LEU A 495 -44.40 -1.49 21.23
C LEU A 495 -45.23 -1.33 22.51
N ARG A 496 -44.68 -0.65 23.50
CA ARG A 496 -45.34 -0.27 24.75
C ARG A 496 -45.70 1.20 24.71
N ASP A 497 -46.71 1.59 25.46
CA ASP A 497 -47.03 3.01 25.60
C ASP A 497 -45.85 3.79 26.17
N LEU A 498 -45.80 5.09 25.83
CA LEU A 498 -44.84 6.00 26.41
C LEU A 498 -44.95 6.00 27.94
N PRO A 499 -43.86 6.21 28.68
CA PRO A 499 -43.94 6.48 30.12
C PRO A 499 -44.80 7.73 30.33
N ALA A 500 -45.52 7.79 31.46
CA ALA A 500 -46.44 8.90 31.75
C ALA A 500 -45.79 10.30 31.59
N ALA A 501 -44.49 10.42 31.86
CA ALA A 501 -43.72 11.66 31.71
C ALA A 501 -43.49 12.12 30.26
N LEU A 502 -43.67 11.25 29.27
CA LEU A 502 -43.44 11.52 27.84
C LEU A 502 -44.73 11.53 27.01
N ARG A 503 -45.89 11.27 27.63
CA ARG A 503 -47.19 11.42 26.97
C ARG A 503 -47.50 12.91 26.90
N SER A 504 -47.67 13.43 25.69
CA SER A 504 -48.12 14.83 25.42
C SER A 504 -49.50 15.15 26.00
N ASP A 505 -50.21 14.11 26.42
CA ASP A 505 -51.57 14.17 26.89
C ASP A 505 -51.57 13.58 28.30
N GLY A 506 -52.04 14.33 29.29
CA GLY A 506 -52.38 13.84 30.63
C GLY A 506 -53.56 12.84 30.62
N ARG A 507 -53.65 11.97 29.62
CA ARG A 507 -54.60 10.87 29.57
C ARG A 507 -54.08 9.78 30.49
N HIS A 508 -54.64 9.81 31.70
CA HIS A 508 -54.84 8.63 32.52
C HIS A 508 -55.26 7.47 31.63
N THR A 509 -54.54 6.37 31.80
CA THR A 509 -54.91 5.02 31.37
C THR A 509 -56.41 4.81 31.52
N GLN A 510 -57.11 4.60 30.41
CA GLN A 510 -58.29 3.76 30.43
C GLN A 510 -57.87 2.42 29.88
N ASP A 511 -57.97 1.43 30.76
CA ASP A 511 -57.79 0.01 30.51
C ASP A 511 -58.52 -0.44 29.25
N PHE A 512 -57.87 -1.27 28.43
CA PHE A 512 -58.45 -2.48 27.83
C PHE A 512 -57.36 -3.49 27.50
#